data_AF-A0A3D5HEU5-F1
#
_entry.id   AF-A0A3D5HEU5-F1
#
_cell.length_a   1.000
_cell.length_b   1.000
_cell.length_c   1.000
_cell.angle_alpha   90.00
_cell.angle_beta   90.00
_cell.angle_gamma   90.00
#
_symmetry.space_group_name_H-M   'P 1'
#
loop_
_entity.id
_entity.type
_entity.pdbx_description
1 polymer ?
#
loop_
_entity_poly.entity_id
_entity_poly.type
_entity_poly.pdbx_seq_one_letter_code
_entity_poly.pdbx_strand_id
1 'polypeptide(L)' 'CGASLFWERLGAGTISIAAGMLDLAQGLKTIGHIYCSDKPAYYEIVDDLPKFPQSSEGELEGDSSQ' A
#
# COMPACT_ATOMS: atom_id res chain seq x y z
N CYS A 1 -1.69 21.24 1.32
CA CYS A 1 -0.71 20.17 1.07
C CYS A 1 -1.32 19.22 0.03
N GLY A 2 -0.65 18.98 -1.10
CA GLY A 2 -1.20 18.15 -2.18
C GLY A 2 -0.85 16.68 -1.97
N ALA A 3 -1.76 15.90 -1.40
CA ALA A 3 -1.64 14.45 -1.30
C ALA A 3 -2.54 13.79 -2.35
N SER A 4 -2.08 12.69 -2.96
CA SER A 4 -2.91 11.88 -3.85
C SER A 4 -3.95 11.13 -3.03
N LEU A 5 -5.23 11.37 -3.30
CA LEU A 5 -6.35 10.73 -2.58
C LEU A 5 -6.75 9.39 -3.22
N PHE A 6 -6.59 9.31 -4.54
CA PHE A 6 -6.93 8.16 -5.37
C PHE A 6 -5.76 7.88 -6.30
N TRP A 7 -5.43 6.61 -6.48
CA TRP A 7 -4.47 6.16 -7.46
C TRP A 7 -4.96 4.88 -8.12
N GLU A 8 -4.88 4.82 -9.43
CA GLU A 8 -5.24 3.66 -10.23
C GLU A 8 -4.10 3.39 -11.21
N ARG A 9 -3.62 2.14 -11.25
CA ARG A 9 -2.72 1.71 -12.30
C ARG A 9 -3.55 1.45 -13.56
N LEU A 10 -3.14 1.99 -14.69
CA LEU A 10 -3.80 1.71 -15.97
C LEU A 10 -3.87 0.19 -16.20
N GLY A 11 -5.09 -0.31 -16.42
CA GLY A 11 -5.36 -1.73 -16.66
C GLY A 11 -5.46 -2.58 -15.40
N ALA A 12 -5.36 -2.02 -14.19
CA ALA A 12 -5.64 -2.76 -12.96
C ALA A 12 -7.14 -2.81 -12.66
N GLY A 13 -7.58 -3.88 -11.99
CA GLY A 13 -8.96 -4.02 -11.48
C GLY A 13 -9.20 -3.34 -10.13
N THR A 14 -8.23 -2.59 -9.62
CA THR A 14 -8.25 -2.03 -8.25
C THR A 14 -7.83 -0.56 -8.24
N ILE A 15 -8.36 0.18 -7.25
CA ILE A 15 -8.01 1.57 -6.96
C ILE A 15 -7.46 1.67 -5.54
N SER A 16 -6.36 2.39 -5.37
CA SER A 16 -5.80 2.73 -4.07
C SER A 16 -6.43 4.02 -3.55
N ILE A 17 -6.92 3.98 -2.32
CA ILE A 17 -7.53 5.13 -1.62
C ILE A 17 -6.66 5.47 -0.41
N ALA A 18 -6.38 6.75 -0.20
CA ALA A 18 -5.63 7.19 0.97
C ALA A 18 -6.37 6.83 2.26
N ALA A 19 -5.74 6.06 3.15
CA ALA A 19 -6.36 5.57 4.39
C ALA A 19 -6.92 6.69 5.27
N GLY A 20 -6.30 7.88 5.26
CA GLY A 20 -6.76 9.06 6.00
C GLY A 20 -8.10 9.65 5.53
N MET A 21 -8.67 9.16 4.42
CA MET A 21 -10.00 9.54 3.95
C MET A 21 -11.14 8.71 4.56
N LEU A 22 -10.82 7.65 5.31
CA LEU A 22 -11.82 6.76 5.90
C LEU A 22 -12.19 7.23 7.32
N ASP A 23 -13.41 7.71 7.50
CA ASP A 23 -13.91 8.18 8.82
C ASP A 23 -13.98 7.07 9.87
N LEU A 24 -14.28 5.84 9.45
CA LEU A 24 -14.43 4.65 10.28
C LEU A 24 -13.37 3.62 9.88
N ALA A 25 -12.12 3.87 10.24
CA ALA A 25 -11.00 2.96 9.99
C ALA A 25 -10.91 1.79 11.00
N GLN A 26 -11.95 1.51 11.79
CA GLN A 26 -11.95 0.35 12.68
C GLN A 26 -11.85 -0.94 11.86
N GLY A 27 -10.83 -1.73 12.15
CA GLY A 27 -10.55 -2.98 11.44
C GLY A 27 -9.62 -2.85 10.23
N LEU A 28 -9.21 -1.63 9.85
CA LEU A 28 -8.15 -1.44 8.87
C LEU A 28 -6.83 -1.95 9.44
N LYS A 29 -6.17 -2.82 8.69
CA LYS A 29 -4.87 -3.40 9.07
C LYS A 29 -3.89 -3.23 7.92
N THR A 30 -2.63 -3.04 8.28
CA THR A 30 -1.54 -3.15 7.30
C THR A 30 -1.37 -4.63 6.97
N ILE A 31 -1.28 -4.96 5.68
CA ILE A 31 -1.08 -6.33 5.19
C ILE A 31 0.26 -6.52 4.47
N GLY A 32 0.97 -5.43 4.19
CA GLY A 32 2.29 -5.44 3.58
C GLY A 32 2.79 -4.04 3.25
N HIS A 33 4.04 -3.97 2.84
CA HIS A 33 4.76 -2.72 2.54
C HIS A 33 5.30 -2.75 1.12
N ILE A 34 4.98 -1.74 0.32
CA ILE A 34 5.52 -1.56 -1.04
C ILE A 34 6.52 -0.40 -1.06
N TYR A 35 7.36 -0.32 -2.10
CA TYR A 35 8.44 0.67 -2.24
C TYR A 35 9.47 0.66 -1.09
N CYS A 36 9.73 -0.50 -0.47
CA CYS A 36 10.69 -0.61 0.64
C CYS A 36 12.13 -0.22 0.24
N SER A 37 12.51 -0.32 -1.04
CA SER A 37 13.83 0.10 -1.53
C SER A 37 14.04 1.62 -1.49
N ASP A 38 12.96 2.40 -1.61
CA ASP A 38 13.00 3.87 -1.58
C ASP A 38 12.77 4.44 -0.18
N LYS A 39 12.59 3.56 0.81
CA LYS A 39 12.36 3.93 2.20
C LYS A 39 13.59 4.67 2.77
N PRO A 40 13.43 5.89 3.30
CA PRO A 40 14.51 6.58 4.01
C PRO A 40 15.11 5.76 5.17
N ALA A 41 16.38 6.00 5.46
CA ALA A 41 17.12 5.27 6.51
C ALA A 41 16.75 5.66 7.95
N TYR A 42 15.99 6.75 8.16
CA TYR A 42 15.70 7.26 9.51
C TYR A 42 14.62 6.48 10.27
N TYR A 43 13.99 5.46 9.66
CA TYR A 43 13.03 4.59 10.33
C TYR A 43 13.17 3.15 9.84
N GLU A 44 12.65 2.19 10.62
CA GLU A 44 12.66 0.77 10.28
C GLU A 44 11.23 0.24 10.17
N ILE A 45 11.04 -0.77 9.33
CA ILE A 45 9.79 -1.56 9.28
C ILE A 45 10.06 -2.81 10.12
N VAL A 46 9.46 -2.87 11.30
CA VAL A 46 9.79 -3.87 12.34
C VAL A 46 8.79 -5.01 12.46
N ASP A 47 7.68 -4.98 11.73
CA ASP A 47 6.70 -6.07 11.70
C ASP A 47 7.16 -7.23 10.79
N ASP A 48 6.46 -8.35 10.85
CA ASP A 48 6.72 -9.54 10.03
C ASP A 48 5.89 -9.57 8.73
N LEU A 49 5.29 -8.45 8.34
CA LEU A 49 4.48 -8.41 7.12
C LEU A 49 5.36 -8.47 5.86
N PRO A 50 4.80 -8.92 4.72
CA PRO A 50 5.47 -8.87 3.42
C PRO A 50 6.06 -7.48 3.11
N LYS A 51 7.29 -7.46 2.61
CA LYS A 51 8.03 -6.24 2.25
C LYS A 51 8.48 -6.37 0.81
N PHE A 52 8.01 -5.46 -0.03
CA PHE A 52 8.27 -5.47 -1.45
C PHE A 52 9.12 -4.26 -1.84
N PRO A 53 10.17 -4.43 -2.67
CA PRO A 53 11.09 -3.36 -3.02
C PRO A 53 10.41 -2.24 -3.82
N GLN A 54 9.46 -2.56 -4.70
CA GLN A 54 8.75 -1.61 -5.56
C GLN A 54 7.22 -1.82 -5.53
N SER A 55 6.73 -2.98 -5.93
CA SER A 55 5.29 -3.29 -5.98
C SER A 55 4.99 -4.64 -5.34
N SER A 56 3.74 -4.88 -4.93
CA SER A 56 3.28 -6.16 -4.40
C SER A 56 3.23 -7.28 -5.43
N GLU A 57 3.38 -6.99 -6.73
CA GLU A 57 3.28 -7.97 -7.83
C GLU A 57 2.01 -8.84 -7.78
N GLY A 58 0.95 -8.34 -7.14
CA GLY A 58 -0.29 -9.07 -6.91
C GLY A 58 -0.24 -10.15 -5.82
N GLU A 59 0.81 -10.20 -5.00
CA GLU A 59 0.95 -11.16 -3.90
C GLU A 59 0.12 -10.78 -2.66
N LEU A 60 -0.34 -9.54 -2.56
CA LEU A 60 -1.19 -9.08 -1.45
C LEU A 60 -2.65 -9.47 -1.64
N GLU A 61 -3.31 -9.82 -0.54
CA GLU A 61 -4.74 -10.14 -0.55
C GLU A 61 -5.56 -8.96 -1.12
N GLY A 62 -6.34 -9.23 -2.16
CA GLY A 62 -7.16 -8.23 -2.85
C GLY A 62 -6.46 -7.46 -3.97
N ASP A 63 -5.14 -7.65 -4.16
CA ASP A 63 -4.36 -7.03 -5.24
C ASP A 63 -4.36 -7.89 -6.50
N SER A 64 -5.55 -8.30 -6.96
CA SER A 64 -5.70 -9.19 -8.12
C SER A 64 -5.16 -8.53 -9.39
N SER A 65 -3.91 -8.83 -9.74
CA SER A 65 -3.35 -8.62 -11.07
C SER A 65 -3.83 -9.76 -11.98
N GLN A 66 -5.04 -9.65 -12.52
CA GLN A 66 -5.44 -10.42 -13.71
C GLN A 66 -5.24 -9.57 -14.95
#